data_AF-A0A7X2NKA6-F1
#
_entry.id   AF-A0A7X2NKA6-F1
#
_cell.length_a   1.000
_cell.length_b   1.000
_cell.length_c   1.000
_cell.angle_alpha   90.00
_cell.angle_beta   90.00
_cell.angle_gamma   90.00
#
_symmetry.space_group_name_H-M   'P 1'
#
loop_
_entity.id
_entity.type
_entity.pdbx_description
1 polymer ?
#
loop_
_entity_poly.entity_id
_entity_poly.type
_entity_poly.pdbx_seq_one_letter_code
_entity_poly.pdbx_strand_id
1 'polypeptide(L)'
;MKMKKIVTMMAAAAMTAAMAMTAMAAPFGSWQQNENGWWWQREDGSYPANSWVWIDGNADGTAECYYFDAVGYMVADSTTSDGYTVNVDGAWVQDGVVQRRTVAADLGDEILAAETAGSPVVTDGAVIDGKSIAPIVLNTELADLIRTEGSMEYFPNRTQGSHPLSPTVTEYKGKTLNIAGKTMVTGYSGTAGQFLTIPAQGIELDAFYENTGFKNSDGGRRAVASTGLSDMEFGLPTGSYRMTRMDIGKRVVTILLTAGTDGRWYIYPDNAATLG
;
A
#
# COMPACT_ATOMS: atom_id res chain seq x y z
N MET A 1 41.86 38.74 -7.78
CA MET A 1 41.44 38.43 -9.17
C MET A 1 41.15 36.94 -9.27
N LYS A 2 39.89 36.60 -9.59
CA LYS A 2 39.36 35.31 -10.11
C LYS A 2 39.31 34.08 -9.19
N MET A 3 38.14 33.86 -8.57
CA MET A 3 37.50 32.54 -8.53
C MET A 3 37.25 32.03 -9.96
N LYS A 4 37.46 30.74 -10.23
CA LYS A 4 36.67 29.92 -11.17
C LYS A 4 37.12 28.45 -11.21
N LYS A 5 36.19 27.59 -10.74
CA LYS A 5 35.76 26.29 -11.29
C LYS A 5 36.69 25.07 -11.20
N ILE A 6 36.09 23.98 -10.71
CA ILE A 6 36.07 22.58 -11.17
C ILE A 6 35.97 21.71 -9.90
N VAL A 7 34.76 21.50 -9.37
CA VAL A 7 33.99 20.26 -9.56
C VAL A 7 34.86 19.05 -9.22
N THR A 8 34.90 18.72 -7.94
CA THR A 8 35.61 17.55 -7.39
C THR A 8 34.85 16.28 -7.77
N MET A 9 35.63 15.31 -8.25
CA MET A 9 35.23 14.04 -8.83
C MET A 9 34.52 13.08 -7.87
N MET A 10 33.78 12.15 -8.48
CA MET A 10 33.27 10.90 -7.94
C MET A 10 34.36 9.95 -7.38
N ALA A 11 33.88 9.09 -6.46
CA ALA A 11 34.31 7.71 -6.16
C ALA A 11 35.63 7.49 -5.38
N ALA A 12 35.54 6.93 -4.17
CA ALA A 12 35.54 5.47 -3.94
C ALA A 12 36.01 5.08 -2.51
N ALA A 13 35.24 4.18 -1.90
CA ALA A 13 35.61 3.15 -0.92
C ALA A 13 36.15 3.55 0.47
N ALA A 14 35.40 3.17 1.52
CA ALA A 14 35.70 1.96 2.30
C ALA A 14 34.98 1.98 3.66
N MET A 15 34.09 1.00 3.92
CA MET A 15 34.32 0.03 4.99
C MET A 15 33.21 -1.02 5.00
N THR A 16 33.66 -2.27 4.91
CA THR A 16 32.97 -3.49 5.31
C THR A 16 32.42 -3.34 6.72
N ALA A 17 31.19 -2.83 6.85
CA ALA A 17 30.33 -3.22 7.95
C ALA A 17 29.56 -4.43 7.45
N ALA A 18 29.86 -5.60 8.00
CA ALA A 18 28.91 -6.70 8.03
C ALA A 18 27.71 -6.20 8.87
N MET A 19 26.83 -5.42 8.24
CA MET A 19 25.53 -5.13 8.81
C MET A 19 24.77 -6.43 8.73
N ALA A 20 24.46 -6.98 9.89
CA ALA A 20 23.59 -8.13 10.05
C ALA A 20 22.15 -7.72 9.69
N MET A 21 21.92 -7.28 8.45
CA MET A 21 20.63 -7.49 7.83
C MET A 21 20.60 -8.97 7.52
N THR A 22 20.02 -9.76 8.44
CA THR A 22 19.60 -11.11 8.09
C THR A 22 18.82 -10.99 6.79
N ALA A 23 19.35 -11.56 5.71
CA ALA A 23 18.66 -11.70 4.44
C ALA A 23 17.48 -12.67 4.66
N MET A 24 16.45 -12.19 5.35
CA MET A 24 15.15 -12.83 5.37
C MET A 24 14.50 -12.40 4.06
N ALA A 25 14.03 -13.38 3.28
CA ALA A 25 13.13 -13.07 2.19
C ALA A 25 11.87 -12.49 2.83
N ALA A 26 11.65 -11.19 2.67
CA ALA A 26 10.31 -10.67 2.90
C ALA A 26 9.41 -11.28 1.82
N PRO A 27 8.11 -11.45 2.07
CA PRO A 27 7.24 -12.11 1.11
C PRO A 27 7.11 -11.35 -0.24
N PHE A 28 7.73 -10.17 -0.42
CA PHE A 28 7.69 -9.34 -1.64
C PHE A 28 9.01 -9.19 -2.37
N GLY A 29 10.05 -9.88 -1.89
CA GLY A 29 11.39 -9.74 -2.40
C GLY A 29 12.46 -9.91 -1.34
N SER A 30 13.70 -9.66 -1.74
CA SER A 30 14.85 -9.79 -0.86
C SER A 30 15.88 -8.72 -1.16
N TRP A 31 16.57 -8.31 -0.10
CA TRP A 31 17.78 -7.51 -0.23
C TRP A 31 18.88 -8.35 -0.89
N GLN A 32 19.50 -7.77 -1.90
CA GLN A 32 20.61 -8.36 -2.64
C GLN A 32 21.80 -7.40 -2.59
N GLN A 33 23.02 -7.94 -2.65
CA GLN A 33 24.25 -7.15 -2.54
C GLN A 33 25.32 -7.61 -3.55
N ASN A 34 26.06 -6.64 -4.09
CA ASN A 34 27.29 -6.85 -4.82
C ASN A 34 28.31 -5.75 -4.51
N GLU A 35 29.42 -5.70 -5.26
CA GLU A 35 30.49 -4.70 -5.08
C GLU A 35 30.04 -3.24 -5.27
N ASN A 36 28.96 -3.00 -6.00
CA ASN A 36 28.43 -1.66 -6.26
C ASN A 36 27.46 -1.19 -5.18
N GLY A 37 26.79 -2.10 -4.47
CA GLY A 37 25.85 -1.76 -3.42
C GLY A 37 24.73 -2.77 -3.22
N TRP A 38 23.69 -2.32 -2.51
CA TRP A 38 22.48 -3.08 -2.22
C TRP A 38 21.37 -2.75 -3.21
N TRP A 39 20.52 -3.73 -3.55
CA TRP A 39 19.26 -3.49 -4.25
C TRP A 39 18.15 -4.39 -3.70
N TRP A 40 16.90 -4.02 -3.97
CA TRP A 40 15.75 -4.86 -3.64
C TRP A 40 15.30 -5.65 -4.86
N GLN A 41 15.35 -6.98 -4.80
CA GLN A 41 14.85 -7.83 -5.87
C GLN A 41 13.48 -8.39 -5.51
N ARG A 42 12.47 -8.08 -6.32
CA ARG A 42 11.13 -8.67 -6.22
C ARG A 42 11.14 -10.11 -6.72
N GLU A 43 10.11 -10.87 -6.35
CA GLU A 43 10.00 -12.29 -6.72
C GLU A 43 9.90 -12.51 -8.25
N ASP A 44 9.31 -11.56 -8.98
CA ASP A 44 9.24 -11.59 -10.45
C ASP A 44 10.58 -11.24 -11.13
N GLY A 45 11.64 -11.02 -10.34
CA GLY A 45 12.98 -10.66 -10.77
C GLY A 45 13.16 -9.17 -11.07
N SER A 46 12.09 -8.37 -11.07
CA SER A 46 12.18 -6.92 -11.22
C SER A 46 12.71 -6.25 -9.96
N TYR A 47 13.14 -4.99 -10.10
CA TYR A 47 13.69 -4.20 -9.01
C TYR A 47 13.34 -2.72 -9.19
N PRO A 48 13.23 -1.94 -8.10
CA PRO A 48 13.01 -0.51 -8.20
C PRO A 48 14.25 0.21 -8.71
N ALA A 49 14.03 1.24 -9.53
CA ALA A 49 15.07 2.15 -9.99
C ALA A 49 14.48 3.57 -10.09
N ASN A 50 15.32 4.56 -9.82
CA ASN A 50 14.98 6.00 -9.80
C ASN A 50 13.71 6.30 -9.00
N SER A 51 13.55 5.65 -7.85
CA SER A 51 12.30 5.70 -7.09
C SER A 51 12.52 5.41 -5.62
N TRP A 52 11.65 5.99 -4.81
CA TRP A 52 11.48 5.61 -3.42
C TRP A 52 10.57 4.38 -3.32
N VAL A 53 10.83 3.50 -2.36
CA VAL A 53 10.00 2.34 -2.06
C VAL A 53 9.95 2.13 -0.55
N TRP A 54 8.76 1.86 -0.02
CA TRP A 54 8.61 1.34 1.34
C TRP A 54 8.82 -0.17 1.35
N ILE A 55 9.76 -0.65 2.15
CA ILE A 55 10.16 -2.05 2.21
C ILE A 55 10.15 -2.49 3.67
N ASP A 56 9.34 -3.49 3.99
CA ASP A 56 9.43 -4.27 5.22
C ASP A 56 10.34 -5.47 4.94
N GLY A 57 11.65 -5.21 5.01
CA GLY A 57 12.68 -6.17 4.57
C GLY A 57 12.95 -7.27 5.59
N ASN A 58 12.54 -7.06 6.84
CA ASN A 58 12.68 -7.99 7.95
C ASN A 58 11.34 -8.69 8.30
N ALA A 59 10.25 -8.36 7.60
CA ALA A 59 8.92 -8.92 7.78
C ALA A 59 8.38 -8.76 9.21
N ASP A 60 8.63 -7.60 9.82
CA ASP A 60 8.20 -7.28 11.20
C ASP A 60 6.88 -6.47 11.27
N GLY A 61 6.25 -6.19 10.13
CA GLY A 61 5.06 -5.35 10.06
C GLY A 61 5.38 -3.86 9.94
N THR A 62 6.64 -3.49 9.83
CA THR A 62 7.07 -2.11 9.74
C THR A 62 7.99 -1.92 8.55
N ALA A 63 7.54 -1.13 7.57
CA ALA A 63 8.35 -0.78 6.42
C ALA A 63 9.11 0.53 6.67
N GLU A 64 10.40 0.55 6.31
CA GLU A 64 11.17 1.77 6.09
C GLU A 64 11.13 2.21 4.62
N CYS A 65 11.45 3.48 4.37
CA CYS A 65 11.46 4.06 3.02
C CYS A 65 12.89 4.18 2.50
N TYR A 66 13.16 3.58 1.34
CA TYR A 66 14.48 3.53 0.71
C TYR A 66 14.44 4.16 -0.68
N TYR A 67 15.49 4.88 -1.06
CA TYR A 67 15.64 5.42 -2.42
C TYR A 67 16.59 4.58 -3.25
N PHE A 68 16.16 4.20 -4.44
CA PHE A 68 16.96 3.50 -5.43
C PHE A 68 17.37 4.46 -6.55
N ASP A 69 18.66 4.49 -6.86
CA ASP A 69 19.22 5.32 -7.91
C ASP A 69 18.76 4.88 -9.31
N ALA A 70 19.22 5.58 -10.34
CA ALA A 70 18.80 5.34 -11.72
C ALA A 70 19.10 3.92 -12.25
N VAL A 71 20.00 3.17 -11.62
CA VAL A 71 20.40 1.82 -12.01
C VAL A 71 19.81 0.76 -11.07
N GLY A 72 19.22 1.18 -9.96
CA GLY A 72 18.51 0.33 -9.01
C GLY A 72 19.28 0.02 -7.72
N TYR A 73 20.39 0.72 -7.46
CA TYR A 73 21.11 0.58 -6.19
C TYR A 73 20.54 1.52 -5.12
N MET A 74 20.41 1.01 -3.92
CA MET A 74 19.99 1.75 -2.74
C MET A 74 21.02 2.83 -2.41
N VAL A 75 20.55 4.06 -2.21
CA VAL A 75 21.37 5.15 -1.69
C VAL A 75 21.43 5.03 -0.16
N ALA A 76 22.64 5.14 0.41
CA ALA A 76 22.89 5.07 1.86
C ALA A 76 23.85 6.17 2.31
N ASP A 77 23.76 6.55 3.58
CA ASP A 77 24.62 7.55 4.25
C ASP A 77 24.81 8.84 3.43
N SER A 78 23.73 9.37 2.89
CA SER A 78 23.81 10.44 1.87
C SER A 78 22.52 11.25 1.77
N THR A 79 22.55 12.24 0.88
CA THR A 79 21.38 12.97 0.41
C THR A 79 21.03 12.45 -0.99
N THR A 80 19.77 12.06 -1.17
CA THR A 80 19.23 11.60 -2.45
C THR A 80 19.21 12.73 -3.49
N SER A 81 19.08 12.36 -4.76
CA SER A 81 19.10 13.33 -5.88
C SER A 81 17.95 14.34 -5.82
N ASP A 82 16.85 13.98 -5.15
CA ASP A 82 15.68 14.82 -4.90
C ASP A 82 15.70 15.53 -3.52
N GLY A 83 16.81 15.44 -2.79
CA GLY A 83 17.13 16.32 -1.66
C GLY A 83 16.75 15.80 -0.27
N TYR A 84 16.39 14.53 -0.11
CA TYR A 84 16.10 13.93 1.20
C TYR A 84 17.32 13.21 1.76
N THR A 85 17.43 13.13 3.08
CA THR A 85 18.53 12.44 3.75
C THR A 85 18.14 10.99 4.04
N VAL A 86 19.09 10.07 3.81
CA VAL A 86 19.00 8.67 4.22
C VAL A 86 20.11 8.36 5.22
N ASN A 87 19.83 7.50 6.20
CA ASN A 87 20.83 7.09 7.19
C ASN A 87 21.83 6.08 6.59
N VAL A 88 22.74 5.58 7.42
CA VAL A 88 23.74 4.57 7.04
C VAL A 88 23.13 3.27 6.52
N ASP A 89 21.92 2.93 6.93
CA ASP A 89 21.19 1.74 6.47
C ASP A 89 20.39 2.01 5.18
N GLY A 90 20.42 3.25 4.66
CA GLY A 90 19.65 3.68 3.48
C GLY A 90 18.21 4.09 3.77
N ALA A 91 17.77 4.02 5.03
CA ALA A 91 16.42 4.40 5.42
C ALA A 91 16.27 5.92 5.45
N TRP A 92 15.17 6.42 4.89
CA TRP A 92 14.80 7.83 4.91
C TRP A 92 14.72 8.37 6.34
N VAL A 93 15.37 9.49 6.59
CA VAL A 93 15.28 10.22 7.84
C VAL A 93 14.70 11.62 7.66
N GLN A 94 13.89 12.02 8.62
CA GLN A 94 13.43 13.40 8.79
C GLN A 94 13.76 13.84 10.21
N ASP A 95 14.48 14.96 10.34
CA ASP A 95 14.94 15.50 11.63
C ASP A 95 15.67 14.47 12.50
N GLY A 96 16.44 13.57 11.86
CA GLY A 96 17.20 12.50 12.51
C GLY A 96 16.39 11.26 12.91
N VAL A 97 15.09 11.23 12.59
CA VAL A 97 14.20 10.09 12.89
C VAL A 97 13.93 9.29 11.62
N VAL A 98 14.19 7.99 11.67
CA VAL A 98 13.86 7.04 10.59
C VAL A 98 12.36 7.01 10.38
N GLN A 99 11.93 7.25 9.14
CA GLN A 99 10.54 7.23 8.75
C GLN A 99 10.08 5.79 8.52
N ARG A 100 8.99 5.44 9.20
CA ARG A 100 8.40 4.10 9.19
C ARG A 100 6.92 4.18 8.91
N ARG A 101 6.38 3.15 8.26
CA ARG A 101 4.94 2.93 8.18
C ARG A 101 4.64 1.50 8.58
N THR A 102 3.56 1.30 9.31
CA THR A 102 3.01 -0.05 9.49
C THR A 102 2.53 -0.52 8.13
N VAL A 103 3.11 -1.61 7.66
CA VAL A 103 2.49 -2.45 6.64
C VAL A 103 1.79 -3.54 7.42
N ALA A 104 0.57 -3.94 7.08
CA ALA A 104 -0.07 -5.02 7.80
C ALA A 104 0.61 -6.37 7.49
N ALA A 105 1.87 -6.55 7.90
CA ALA A 105 2.50 -7.84 7.98
C ALA A 105 1.95 -8.49 9.25
N ASP A 106 0.91 -9.27 9.06
CA ASP A 106 0.83 -10.64 9.54
C ASP A 106 -0.55 -11.16 9.18
N LEU A 107 -0.64 -11.94 8.11
CA LEU A 107 -1.59 -13.03 8.11
C LEU A 107 -0.84 -14.25 7.56
N GLY A 108 0.21 -14.64 8.27
CA GLY A 108 0.63 -16.03 8.25
C GLY A 108 -0.56 -16.90 8.67
N ASP A 109 -0.71 -18.05 8.03
CA ASP A 109 -1.82 -19.01 8.22
C ASP A 109 -1.98 -19.58 9.65
N GLU A 110 -1.35 -19.00 10.67
CA GLU A 110 -1.52 -19.36 12.09
C GLU A 110 -2.46 -18.41 12.85
N ILE A 111 -2.79 -17.23 12.30
CA ILE A 111 -3.81 -16.31 12.83
C ILE A 111 -5.16 -16.49 12.12
N LEU A 112 -5.66 -17.73 12.05
CA LEU A 112 -7.12 -17.93 12.10
C LEU A 112 -7.58 -18.13 13.55
N ALA A 113 -6.64 -18.41 14.47
CA ALA A 113 -6.93 -18.83 15.84
C ALA A 113 -6.64 -17.78 16.93
N ALA A 114 -5.84 -16.73 16.66
CA ALA A 114 -5.33 -15.85 17.72
C ALA A 114 -5.74 -14.35 17.65
N GLU A 115 -6.05 -13.77 16.49
CA GLU A 115 -6.52 -12.36 16.38
C GLU A 115 -8.04 -12.23 16.34
N THR A 116 -8.69 -13.02 17.19
CA THR A 116 -10.05 -12.73 17.67
C THR A 116 -10.08 -11.53 18.64
N ALA A 117 -9.04 -10.69 18.70
CA ALA A 117 -8.82 -9.75 19.81
C ALA A 117 -8.71 -8.25 19.45
N GLY A 118 -8.81 -7.84 18.18
CA GLY A 118 -8.52 -6.43 17.81
C GLY A 118 -9.52 -5.65 16.94
N SER A 119 -10.33 -6.30 16.09
CA SER A 119 -11.41 -5.67 15.28
C SER A 119 -12.33 -6.77 14.74
N PRO A 120 -13.61 -6.50 14.49
CA PRO A 120 -14.70 -7.38 14.92
C PRO A 120 -14.66 -8.74 14.24
N VAL A 121 -14.30 -9.77 15.01
CA VAL A 121 -14.85 -11.10 14.80
C VAL A 121 -16.33 -11.01 15.13
N VAL A 122 -17.15 -10.67 14.14
CA VAL A 122 -18.60 -10.67 14.27
C VAL A 122 -19.18 -11.40 13.07
N THR A 123 -19.26 -12.72 13.21
CA THR A 123 -20.01 -13.62 12.33
C THR A 123 -21.53 -13.55 12.55
N ASP A 124 -22.01 -12.65 13.42
CA ASP A 124 -23.42 -12.53 13.79
C ASP A 124 -24.03 -11.26 13.21
N GLY A 125 -24.82 -11.41 12.14
CA GLY A 125 -25.63 -10.33 11.55
C GLY A 125 -25.15 -9.73 10.22
N ALA A 126 -24.02 -10.17 9.67
CA ALA A 126 -23.61 -9.76 8.32
C ALA A 126 -24.64 -10.20 7.26
N VAL A 127 -24.77 -9.42 6.19
CA VAL A 127 -25.68 -9.76 5.08
C VAL A 127 -25.14 -10.97 4.34
N ILE A 128 -25.95 -12.03 4.23
CA ILE A 128 -25.60 -13.30 3.58
C ILE A 128 -26.36 -13.53 2.27
N ASP A 129 -27.33 -12.68 1.93
CA ASP A 129 -28.03 -12.68 0.66
C ASP A 129 -27.96 -11.28 0.01
N GLY A 130 -27.34 -11.20 -1.17
CA GLY A 130 -27.10 -9.90 -1.79
C GLY A 130 -28.39 -9.16 -2.18
N LYS A 131 -29.50 -9.88 -2.27
CA LYS A 131 -30.81 -9.38 -2.74
C LYS A 131 -31.65 -8.72 -1.65
N SER A 132 -31.34 -8.92 -0.36
CA SER A 132 -32.14 -8.36 0.74
C SER A 132 -31.86 -6.88 1.00
N ILE A 133 -30.79 -6.34 0.44
CA ILE A 133 -30.37 -4.96 0.63
C ILE A 133 -30.42 -4.17 -0.68
N ALA A 134 -30.37 -2.85 -0.55
CA ALA A 134 -30.22 -1.96 -1.70
C ALA A 134 -28.93 -2.29 -2.50
N PRO A 135 -28.91 -1.99 -3.81
CA PRO A 135 -27.70 -2.16 -4.61
C PRO A 135 -26.52 -1.39 -4.01
N ILE A 136 -25.38 -2.07 -3.88
CA ILE A 136 -24.11 -1.46 -3.49
C ILE A 136 -23.59 -0.68 -4.68
N VAL A 137 -23.38 0.61 -4.49
CA VAL A 137 -22.97 1.54 -5.54
C VAL A 137 -21.64 2.21 -5.21
N LEU A 138 -20.91 2.56 -6.28
CA LEU A 138 -19.69 3.35 -6.20
C LEU A 138 -20.01 4.78 -5.77
N ASN A 139 -19.19 5.31 -4.87
CA ASN A 139 -19.21 6.70 -4.49
C ASN A 139 -18.67 7.57 -5.63
N THR A 140 -19.58 8.13 -6.43
CA THR A 140 -19.25 8.95 -7.59
C THR A 140 -18.59 10.28 -7.23
N GLU A 141 -18.84 10.81 -6.02
CA GLU A 141 -18.17 12.03 -5.54
C GLU A 141 -16.64 11.89 -5.55
N LEU A 142 -16.13 10.72 -5.16
CA LEU A 142 -14.70 10.43 -5.21
C LEU A 142 -14.28 9.89 -6.58
N ALA A 143 -15.06 8.95 -7.13
CA ALA A 143 -14.69 8.27 -8.37
C ALA A 143 -14.59 9.21 -9.57
N ASP A 144 -15.45 10.24 -9.67
CA ASP A 144 -15.45 11.15 -10.81
C ASP A 144 -14.30 12.16 -10.77
N LEU A 145 -13.68 12.36 -9.60
CA LEU A 145 -12.50 13.22 -9.45
C LEU A 145 -11.21 12.57 -9.98
N ILE A 146 -11.17 11.24 -10.08
CA ILE A 146 -9.99 10.51 -10.54
C ILE A 146 -9.68 10.86 -11.99
N ARG A 147 -8.46 11.40 -12.18
CA ARG A 147 -7.93 11.89 -13.45
C ARG A 147 -8.74 13.04 -14.06
N THR A 148 -9.34 13.87 -13.20
CA THR A 148 -10.07 15.07 -13.59
C THR A 148 -9.28 16.32 -13.22
N GLU A 149 -9.14 17.26 -14.17
CA GLU A 149 -8.45 18.54 -13.95
C GLU A 149 -9.09 19.31 -12.79
N GLY A 150 -8.27 19.94 -11.95
CA GLY A 150 -8.74 20.67 -10.76
C GLY A 150 -9.25 19.80 -9.61
N SER A 151 -9.23 18.46 -9.73
CA SER A 151 -9.75 17.54 -8.69
C SER A 151 -9.16 17.73 -7.29
N MET A 152 -7.93 18.23 -7.18
CA MET A 152 -7.32 18.52 -5.87
C MET A 152 -8.03 19.67 -5.13
N GLU A 153 -8.72 20.57 -5.82
CA GLU A 153 -9.47 21.70 -5.23
C GLU A 153 -10.68 21.24 -4.43
N TYR A 154 -11.22 20.06 -4.74
CA TYR A 154 -12.30 19.43 -3.98
C TYR A 154 -11.91 19.17 -2.52
N PHE A 155 -10.61 19.05 -2.23
CA PHE A 155 -10.08 18.78 -0.90
C PHE A 155 -9.31 20.02 -0.38
N PRO A 156 -9.99 21.12 -0.01
CA PRO A 156 -9.32 22.37 0.37
C PRO A 156 -8.52 22.25 1.68
N ASN A 157 -8.91 21.35 2.57
CA ASN A 157 -8.27 21.11 3.87
C ASN A 157 -7.26 19.95 3.84
N ARG A 158 -6.80 19.54 2.65
CA ARG A 158 -5.82 18.46 2.52
C ARG A 158 -4.46 18.89 3.04
N THR A 159 -3.75 17.95 3.66
CA THR A 159 -2.36 18.10 4.09
C THR A 159 -1.47 17.28 3.17
N GLN A 160 -0.54 17.94 2.49
CA GLN A 160 0.44 17.25 1.65
C GLN A 160 1.67 16.90 2.49
N GLY A 161 2.04 15.62 2.52
CA GLY A 161 3.28 15.22 3.17
C GLY A 161 4.50 15.77 2.45
N SER A 162 5.59 15.99 3.19
CA SER A 162 6.80 16.63 2.70
C SER A 162 7.64 15.73 1.78
N HIS A 163 7.37 14.43 1.70
CA HIS A 163 8.12 13.46 0.91
C HIS A 163 7.36 12.98 -0.34
N PRO A 164 8.02 12.57 -1.44
CA PRO A 164 7.34 12.30 -2.72
C PRO A 164 6.38 11.11 -2.68
N LEU A 165 6.59 10.17 -1.76
CA LEU A 165 5.68 9.05 -1.49
C LEU A 165 4.66 9.32 -0.38
N SER A 166 4.78 10.43 0.37
CA SER A 166 3.78 10.72 1.38
C SER A 166 2.45 10.99 0.70
N PRO A 167 1.35 10.33 1.12
CA PRO A 167 0.05 10.62 0.56
C PRO A 167 -0.32 12.07 0.86
N THR A 168 -1.13 12.65 -0.02
CA THR A 168 -1.89 13.84 0.35
C THR A 168 -3.07 13.37 1.18
N VAL A 169 -3.24 13.85 2.40
CA VAL A 169 -4.23 13.33 3.33
C VAL A 169 -5.34 14.34 3.54
N THR A 170 -6.58 13.87 3.65
CA THR A 170 -7.72 14.69 4.07
C THR A 170 -8.62 13.88 5.00
N GLU A 171 -9.57 14.53 5.65
CA GLU A 171 -10.71 13.84 6.25
C GLU A 171 -11.85 13.73 5.21
N TYR A 172 -12.48 12.57 5.13
CA TYR A 172 -13.69 12.34 4.34
C TYR A 172 -14.59 11.35 5.09
N LYS A 173 -15.86 11.75 5.34
CA LYS A 173 -16.83 11.00 6.15
C LYS A 173 -16.30 10.60 7.55
N GLY A 174 -15.59 11.51 8.22
CA GLY A 174 -15.06 11.27 9.57
C GLY A 174 -13.88 10.31 9.66
N LYS A 175 -13.32 9.89 8.52
CA LYS A 175 -12.13 9.03 8.44
C LYS A 175 -11.06 9.64 7.56
N THR A 176 -9.82 9.28 7.84
CA THR A 176 -8.67 9.64 7.02
C THR A 176 -8.85 9.06 5.61
N LEU A 177 -8.58 9.89 4.60
CA LEU A 177 -8.54 9.51 3.20
C LEU A 177 -7.18 9.92 2.64
N ASN A 178 -6.43 8.94 2.15
CA ASN A 178 -5.19 9.18 1.42
C ASN A 178 -5.53 9.40 -0.05
N ILE A 179 -5.03 10.49 -0.61
CA ILE A 179 -5.19 10.89 -2.00
C ILE A 179 -3.86 10.65 -2.70
N ALA A 180 -3.89 9.81 -3.72
CA ALA A 180 -2.77 9.61 -4.63
C ALA A 180 -2.75 10.72 -5.68
N GLY A 181 -1.54 11.20 -6.00
CA GLY A 181 -1.32 12.26 -6.99
C GLY A 181 -0.98 13.62 -6.35
N LYS A 182 -0.25 14.46 -7.11
CA LYS A 182 0.24 15.77 -6.63
C LYS A 182 -0.56 16.95 -7.18
N THR A 183 -0.82 16.96 -8.48
CA THR A 183 -1.54 18.03 -9.19
C THR A 183 -2.99 17.66 -9.49
N MET A 184 -3.28 16.37 -9.51
CA MET A 184 -4.56 15.78 -9.85
C MET A 184 -4.70 14.47 -9.08
N VAL A 185 -5.93 14.13 -8.68
CA VAL A 185 -6.24 12.86 -8.07
C VAL A 185 -5.98 11.73 -9.06
N THR A 186 -5.15 10.76 -8.69
CA THR A 186 -4.92 9.53 -9.45
C THR A 186 -5.50 8.29 -8.80
N GLY A 187 -5.99 8.41 -7.57
CA GLY A 187 -6.63 7.34 -6.82
C GLY A 187 -6.69 7.69 -5.34
N TYR A 188 -7.20 6.76 -4.54
CA TYR A 188 -7.34 6.90 -3.10
C TYR A 188 -7.01 5.61 -2.38
N SER A 189 -6.56 5.74 -1.13
CA SER A 189 -6.52 4.67 -0.14
C SER A 189 -7.29 5.11 1.10
N GLY A 190 -8.17 4.25 1.60
CA GLY A 190 -9.12 4.58 2.66
C GLY A 190 -9.87 3.34 3.11
N THR A 191 -11.17 3.46 3.38
CA THR A 191 -12.02 2.34 3.77
C THR A 191 -13.08 1.99 2.72
N ALA A 192 -13.55 0.74 2.72
CA ALA A 192 -14.56 0.26 1.79
C ALA A 192 -15.84 1.11 1.82
N GLY A 193 -16.28 1.56 3.00
CA GLY A 193 -17.45 2.43 3.18
C GLY A 193 -17.28 3.87 2.66
N GLN A 194 -16.03 4.32 2.46
CA GLN A 194 -15.78 5.60 1.79
C GLN A 194 -16.00 5.48 0.27
N PHE A 195 -15.72 4.31 -0.32
CA PHE A 195 -15.79 4.08 -1.77
C PHE A 195 -17.08 3.41 -2.24
N LEU A 196 -17.72 2.61 -1.40
CA LEU A 196 -18.91 1.83 -1.72
C LEU A 196 -19.94 2.00 -0.60
N THR A 197 -21.23 1.85 -0.93
CA THR A 197 -22.31 1.84 0.07
C THR A 197 -22.40 0.48 0.80
N ILE A 198 -21.33 0.09 1.48
CA ILE A 198 -21.27 -1.15 2.27
C ILE A 198 -22.22 -1.05 3.47
N PRO A 199 -23.05 -2.07 3.75
CA PRO A 199 -23.93 -2.07 4.92
C PRO A 199 -23.12 -2.04 6.22
N ALA A 200 -23.66 -1.37 7.25
CA ALA A 200 -22.97 -1.21 8.54
C ALA A 200 -22.61 -2.53 9.22
N GLN A 201 -23.50 -3.52 9.11
CA GLN A 201 -23.32 -4.88 9.61
C GLN A 201 -22.36 -5.74 8.78
N GLY A 202 -21.84 -5.19 7.66
CA GLY A 202 -21.02 -5.94 6.70
C GLY A 202 -21.83 -6.87 5.80
N ILE A 203 -21.15 -7.46 4.84
CA ILE A 203 -21.70 -8.37 3.84
C ILE A 203 -20.70 -9.48 3.53
N GLU A 204 -21.19 -10.70 3.42
CA GLU A 204 -20.41 -11.86 2.98
C GLU A 204 -20.03 -11.71 1.50
N LEU A 205 -18.85 -12.21 1.10
CA LEU A 205 -18.26 -11.96 -0.21
C LEU A 205 -19.12 -12.48 -1.38
N ASP A 206 -19.71 -13.66 -1.29
CA ASP A 206 -20.62 -14.18 -2.32
C ASP A 206 -21.91 -13.37 -2.40
N ALA A 207 -22.47 -12.96 -1.26
CA ALA A 207 -23.61 -12.05 -1.19
C ALA A 207 -23.29 -10.69 -1.82
N PHE A 208 -22.07 -10.18 -1.60
CA PHE A 208 -21.58 -8.95 -2.21
C PHE A 208 -21.47 -9.08 -3.74
N TYR A 209 -20.96 -10.20 -4.25
CA TYR A 209 -20.94 -10.47 -5.68
C TYR A 209 -22.34 -10.66 -6.28
N GLU A 210 -23.27 -11.24 -5.52
CA GLU A 210 -24.67 -11.32 -5.93
C GLU A 210 -25.32 -9.94 -6.04
N ASN A 211 -25.09 -9.08 -5.05
CA ASN A 211 -25.66 -7.72 -5.02
C ASN A 211 -25.11 -6.83 -6.14
N THR A 212 -23.79 -6.84 -6.33
CA THR A 212 -23.10 -5.97 -7.30
C THR A 212 -23.16 -6.51 -8.73
N GLY A 213 -23.46 -7.80 -8.90
CA GLY A 213 -23.36 -8.49 -10.18
C GLY A 213 -21.93 -8.65 -10.70
N PHE A 214 -20.93 -8.28 -9.90
CA PHE A 214 -19.53 -8.34 -10.28
C PHE A 214 -19.04 -9.80 -10.38
N LYS A 215 -18.14 -10.04 -11.32
CA LYS A 215 -17.39 -11.28 -11.48
C LYS A 215 -15.92 -10.90 -11.56
N ASN A 216 -15.05 -11.59 -10.80
CA ASN A 216 -13.62 -11.31 -10.88
C ASN A 216 -13.05 -11.67 -12.26
N SER A 217 -11.80 -11.28 -12.53
CA SER A 217 -11.13 -11.49 -13.82
C SER A 217 -11.06 -12.94 -14.28
N ASP A 218 -11.18 -13.90 -13.36
CA ASP A 218 -11.19 -15.35 -13.64
C ASP A 218 -12.61 -15.93 -13.75
N GLY A 219 -13.63 -15.07 -13.82
CA GLY A 219 -15.04 -15.47 -13.88
C GLY A 219 -15.57 -16.08 -12.58
N GLY A 220 -14.79 -16.03 -11.49
CA GLY A 220 -15.11 -16.60 -10.18
C GLY A 220 -15.68 -15.59 -9.18
N ARG A 221 -16.27 -16.14 -8.12
CA ARG A 221 -16.65 -15.45 -6.89
C ARG A 221 -15.73 -15.95 -5.77
N ARG A 222 -14.54 -15.40 -5.70
CA ARG A 222 -13.53 -15.82 -4.72
C ARG A 222 -12.56 -14.68 -4.44
N ALA A 223 -12.00 -14.70 -3.23
CA ALA A 223 -10.86 -13.88 -2.89
C ALA A 223 -9.77 -14.03 -3.96
N VAL A 224 -9.06 -12.95 -4.24
CA VAL A 224 -7.97 -12.91 -5.22
C VAL A 224 -6.65 -12.74 -4.49
N ALA A 225 -5.59 -13.30 -5.09
CA ALA A 225 -4.23 -13.22 -4.59
C ALA A 225 -3.72 -11.77 -4.68
N SER A 226 -3.17 -11.26 -3.57
CA SER A 226 -2.42 -10.01 -3.56
C SER A 226 -1.14 -10.16 -4.38
N THR A 227 -0.78 -9.09 -5.11
CA THR A 227 0.44 -9.00 -5.91
C THR A 227 1.02 -7.59 -5.90
N GLY A 228 2.36 -7.49 -5.85
CA GLY A 228 3.15 -6.29 -6.13
C GLY A 228 2.75 -5.06 -5.32
N LEU A 229 1.96 -4.16 -5.92
CA LEU A 229 1.53 -2.92 -5.27
C LEU A 229 0.44 -3.16 -4.21
N SER A 230 -0.44 -4.13 -4.41
CA SER A 230 -1.49 -4.46 -3.45
C SER A 230 -0.94 -5.12 -2.18
N ASP A 231 0.11 -5.92 -2.35
CA ASP A 231 0.94 -6.44 -1.27
C ASP A 231 1.54 -5.32 -0.41
N MET A 232 2.18 -4.33 -1.05
CA MET A 232 2.78 -3.19 -0.35
C MET A 232 1.75 -2.26 0.31
N GLU A 233 0.57 -2.13 -0.29
CA GLU A 233 -0.47 -1.22 0.17
C GLU A 233 -1.25 -1.81 1.36
N PHE A 234 -1.52 -3.11 1.31
CA PHE A 234 -2.22 -3.83 2.39
C PHE A 234 -1.28 -4.56 3.34
N GLY A 235 0.03 -4.58 3.10
CA GLY A 235 1.01 -5.36 3.86
C GLY A 235 0.87 -6.89 3.75
N LEU A 236 0.05 -7.38 2.82
CA LEU A 236 -0.27 -8.80 2.68
C LEU A 236 0.85 -9.59 2.05
N PRO A 237 1.31 -10.75 2.59
CA PRO A 237 2.29 -11.62 1.93
C PRO A 237 1.95 -11.89 0.46
N THR A 238 2.95 -11.95 -0.46
CA THR A 238 2.67 -12.13 -1.89
C THR A 238 1.83 -13.38 -2.10
N GLY A 239 0.80 -13.25 -2.92
CA GLY A 239 -0.08 -14.37 -3.20
C GLY A 239 -1.14 -14.62 -2.14
N SER A 240 -1.32 -13.73 -1.15
CA SER A 240 -2.37 -13.89 -0.13
C SER A 240 -3.76 -13.74 -0.74
N TYR A 241 -4.56 -14.80 -0.69
CA TYR A 241 -5.95 -14.80 -1.17
C TYR A 241 -6.90 -14.14 -0.15
N ARG A 242 -6.68 -12.84 0.13
CA ARG A 242 -7.39 -12.10 1.18
C ARG A 242 -7.95 -10.75 0.73
N MET A 243 -8.04 -10.52 -0.58
CA MET A 243 -8.66 -9.30 -1.10
C MET A 243 -9.73 -9.62 -2.14
N THR A 244 -10.59 -8.66 -2.42
CA THR A 244 -11.42 -8.65 -3.62
C THR A 244 -11.07 -7.44 -4.47
N ARG A 245 -11.09 -7.60 -5.78
CA ARG A 245 -10.87 -6.51 -6.74
C ARG A 245 -12.07 -6.42 -7.66
N MET A 246 -12.62 -5.22 -7.82
CA MET A 246 -13.75 -4.92 -8.67
C MET A 246 -13.39 -3.90 -9.73
N ASP A 247 -13.67 -4.22 -11.00
CA ASP A 247 -13.61 -3.27 -12.09
C ASP A 247 -15.02 -2.71 -12.36
N ILE A 248 -15.22 -1.41 -12.10
CA ILE A 248 -16.48 -0.69 -12.28
C ILE A 248 -16.28 0.36 -13.38
N GLY A 249 -16.57 -0.02 -14.62
CA GLY A 249 -16.31 0.83 -15.79
C GLY A 249 -14.80 1.10 -15.96
N LYS A 250 -14.36 2.35 -15.73
CA LYS A 250 -12.94 2.75 -15.79
C LYS A 250 -12.28 2.81 -14.40
N ARG A 251 -12.97 2.34 -13.36
CA ARG A 251 -12.51 2.41 -11.97
C ARG A 251 -12.20 1.02 -11.46
N VAL A 252 -11.25 0.97 -10.54
CA VAL A 252 -10.89 -0.26 -9.82
C VAL A 252 -11.03 -0.01 -8.34
N VAL A 253 -11.81 -0.85 -7.66
CA VAL A 253 -11.88 -0.88 -6.19
C VAL A 253 -11.20 -2.16 -5.73
N THR A 254 -10.23 -2.06 -4.83
CA THR A 254 -9.64 -3.23 -4.16
C THR A 254 -9.93 -3.15 -2.67
N ILE A 255 -10.37 -4.24 -2.06
CA ILE A 255 -10.79 -4.27 -0.66
C ILE A 255 -10.10 -5.45 0.03
N LEU A 256 -9.47 -5.18 1.16
CA LEU A 256 -8.96 -6.20 2.07
C LEU A 256 -10.14 -6.87 2.78
N LEU A 257 -10.21 -8.20 2.72
CA LEU A 257 -11.32 -8.99 3.27
C LEU A 257 -11.09 -9.33 4.74
N THR A 258 -12.18 -9.49 5.48
CA THR A 258 -12.18 -9.99 6.86
C THR A 258 -12.51 -11.49 6.86
N ALA A 259 -11.67 -12.32 7.48
CA ALA A 259 -11.95 -13.74 7.63
C ALA A 259 -13.01 -13.96 8.71
N GLY A 260 -14.06 -14.72 8.41
CA GLY A 260 -15.01 -15.21 9.40
C GLY A 260 -14.55 -16.51 10.04
N THR A 261 -15.05 -16.81 11.24
CA THR A 261 -14.79 -18.07 11.94
C THR A 261 -15.46 -19.28 11.25
N ASP A 262 -16.35 -19.03 10.30
CA ASP A 262 -17.03 -20.03 9.47
C ASP A 262 -16.28 -20.36 8.17
N GLY A 263 -15.07 -19.80 7.99
CA GLY A 263 -14.24 -19.99 6.80
C GLY A 263 -14.67 -19.15 5.60
N ARG A 264 -15.57 -18.17 5.77
CA ARG A 264 -16.00 -17.25 4.70
C ARG A 264 -15.28 -15.91 4.79
N TRP A 265 -15.41 -15.13 3.73
CA TRP A 265 -14.87 -13.78 3.64
C TRP A 265 -15.97 -12.74 3.74
N TYR A 266 -15.66 -11.65 4.42
CA TYR A 266 -16.60 -10.57 4.70
C TYR A 266 -16.01 -9.21 4.35
N ILE A 267 -16.89 -8.28 4.00
CA ILE A 267 -16.59 -6.88 3.74
C ILE A 267 -17.41 -6.02 4.70
N TYR A 268 -16.72 -5.24 5.52
CA TYR A 268 -17.25 -4.23 6.41
C TYR A 268 -16.88 -2.83 5.92
N PRO A 269 -17.62 -1.78 6.32
CA PRO A 269 -17.32 -0.40 5.91
C PRO A 269 -15.91 0.07 6.26
N ASP A 270 -15.31 -0.54 7.29
CA ASP A 270 -14.01 -0.18 7.83
C ASP A 270 -12.84 -0.98 7.24
N ASN A 271 -13.12 -1.96 6.38
CA ASN A 271 -12.05 -2.67 5.69
C ASN A 271 -11.21 -1.71 4.86
N ALA A 272 -9.90 -1.88 4.92
CA ALA A 272 -8.97 -1.14 4.09
C ALA A 272 -9.30 -1.35 2.61
N ALA A 273 -9.28 -0.27 1.85
CA ALA A 273 -9.60 -0.32 0.43
C ALA A 273 -8.80 0.71 -0.36
N THR A 274 -8.73 0.50 -1.66
CA THR A 274 -8.24 1.48 -2.64
C THR A 274 -9.27 1.70 -3.74
N LEU A 275 -9.23 2.89 -4.33
CA LEU A 275 -10.04 3.28 -5.48
C LEU A 275 -9.14 3.98 -6.50
N GLY A 276 -9.04 3.45 -7.72
CA GLY A 276 -8.20 3.98 -8.80
C GLY A 276 -8.88 4.05 -10.16
#